data_AF-A0A7U5BEI6-F1
#
_entry.id   AF-A0A7U5BEI6-F1
#
_cell.length_a   1.000
_cell.length_b   1.000
_cell.length_c   1.000
_cell.angle_alpha   90.00
_cell.angle_beta   90.00
_cell.angle_gamma   90.00
#
_symmetry.space_group_name_H-M   'P 1'
#
loop_
_entity.id
_entity.type
_entity.pdbx_description
1 polymer ?
#
loop_
_entity_poly.entity_id
_entity_poly.type
_entity_poly.pdbx_seq_one_letter_code
_entity_poly.pdbx_strand_id
1 'polypeptide(L)'
;MRALICATIACVALTVPQTAEAWGALGHAVIDEAAIDALPPDAPDFLRKYKQYIIDTSSVPDWWREDNGSFSKIGEETNHAWYQEQLPLIGELPRSRTKFLIELARIQQSLTEIGSPAAASLNARGVGTMPYEIASVYGHLVTGFRWYRNLKAAAKATQSAEMACAFYVAWMGHYVGDGAQPLHVSVHHDGWQGANPRGYSTDRKLHNRFEVNFVESINLSAGDIRPYVTSVDLLGGDVFEAVLAYLTASHEHVEEVYQAEKRMAFTDANDQRARTLVYTRTAAGASMMRNLIFRAWLESAMPVDRTESAYDPVFMRETGANPARQSRAVAAGKP
;
A
#
# COMPACT_ATOMS: atom_id res chain seq x y z
N MET A 1 -10.87 65.21 18.28
CA MET A 1 -9.97 64.36 17.46
C MET A 1 -10.19 62.91 17.88
N ARG A 2 -10.82 62.10 17.03
CA ARG A 2 -11.05 60.66 17.26
C ARG A 2 -9.92 59.90 16.56
N ALA A 3 -9.14 59.13 17.32
CA ALA A 3 -8.11 58.27 16.76
C ALA A 3 -8.75 56.98 16.22
N LEU A 4 -8.57 56.72 14.92
CA LEU A 4 -8.93 55.46 14.27
C LEU A 4 -7.82 54.43 14.54
N ILE A 5 -8.18 53.32 15.19
CA ILE A 5 -7.34 52.13 15.30
C ILE A 5 -7.65 51.26 14.07
N CYS A 6 -6.70 51.17 13.14
CA CYS A 6 -6.74 50.20 12.06
C CYS A 6 -6.36 48.82 12.60
N ALA A 7 -7.30 47.87 12.62
CA ALA A 7 -7.03 46.48 12.89
C ALA A 7 -6.61 45.77 11.59
N THR A 8 -5.35 45.37 11.50
CA THR A 8 -4.84 44.52 10.42
C THR A 8 -5.29 43.09 10.68
N ILE A 9 -6.27 42.61 9.91
CA ILE A 9 -6.67 41.19 9.89
C ILE A 9 -5.60 40.45 9.08
N ALA A 10 -4.78 39.65 9.76
CA ALA A 10 -3.90 38.70 9.11
C ALA A 10 -4.75 37.54 8.56
N CYS A 11 -4.93 37.48 7.24
CA CYS A 11 -5.49 36.32 6.57
C CYS A 11 -4.51 35.15 6.70
N VAL A 12 -4.77 34.26 7.65
CA VAL A 12 -4.18 32.92 7.65
C VAL A 12 -4.81 32.17 6.47
N ALA A 13 -4.03 31.94 5.43
CA ALA A 13 -4.42 31.08 4.33
C ALA A 13 -4.53 29.64 4.86
N LEU A 14 -5.77 29.17 5.06
CA LEU A 14 -6.07 27.78 5.35
C LEU A 14 -5.76 26.96 4.09
N THR A 15 -4.59 26.35 4.04
CA THR A 15 -4.26 25.34 3.02
C THR A 15 -5.06 24.08 3.35
N VAL A 16 -6.04 23.76 2.52
CA VAL A 16 -6.75 22.47 2.56
C VAL A 16 -5.71 21.38 2.29
N PRO A 17 -5.56 20.36 3.16
CA PRO A 17 -4.74 19.21 2.84
C PRO A 17 -5.35 18.50 1.63
N GLN A 18 -4.62 18.44 0.52
CA GLN A 18 -5.02 17.60 -0.62
C GLN A 18 -4.82 16.14 -0.21
N THR A 19 -5.86 15.32 -0.36
CA THR A 19 -5.76 13.86 -0.23
C THR A 19 -4.90 13.35 -1.38
N ALA A 20 -3.63 13.02 -1.10
CA ALA A 20 -2.74 12.41 -2.09
C ALA A 20 -3.19 10.97 -2.36
N GLU A 21 -3.62 10.69 -3.60
CA GLU A 21 -4.04 9.38 -4.12
C GLU A 21 -2.79 8.64 -4.57
N ALA A 22 -2.52 7.47 -3.98
CA ALA A 22 -1.24 6.82 -4.06
C ALA A 22 -0.95 6.15 -5.40
N TRP A 23 -0.38 6.90 -6.34
CA TRP A 23 -0.78 6.81 -7.76
C TRP A 23 -2.23 7.26 -7.94
N GLY A 24 -2.45 8.18 -8.88
CA GLY A 24 -3.82 8.52 -9.27
C GLY A 24 -4.56 7.30 -9.82
N ALA A 25 -5.88 7.43 -10.01
CA ALA A 25 -6.74 6.35 -10.50
C ALA A 25 -6.20 5.61 -11.74
N LEU A 26 -5.55 6.32 -12.67
CA LEU A 26 -4.91 5.72 -13.84
C LEU A 26 -3.77 4.76 -13.47
N GLY A 27 -2.91 5.14 -12.53
CA GLY A 27 -1.78 4.30 -12.11
C GLY A 27 -2.25 3.01 -11.46
N HIS A 28 -3.22 3.07 -10.56
CA HIS A 28 -3.84 1.87 -9.96
C HIS A 28 -4.49 0.97 -11.01
N ALA A 29 -5.30 1.54 -11.90
CA ALA A 29 -5.95 0.78 -12.98
C ALA A 29 -4.93 0.02 -13.85
N VAL A 30 -3.81 0.68 -14.20
CA VAL A 30 -2.72 0.07 -14.98
C VAL A 30 -2.01 -1.04 -14.22
N ILE A 31 -1.74 -0.85 -12.93
CA ILE A 31 -1.11 -1.85 -12.06
C ILE A 31 -1.99 -3.11 -11.98
N ASP A 32 -3.27 -2.92 -11.70
CA ASP A 32 -4.26 -4.00 -11.59
C ASP A 32 -4.41 -4.76 -12.92
N GLU A 33 -4.54 -4.03 -14.04
CA GLU A 33 -4.61 -4.65 -15.36
C GLU A 33 -3.37 -5.50 -15.65
N ALA A 34 -2.18 -4.95 -15.46
CA ALA A 34 -0.93 -5.65 -15.75
C ALA A 34 -0.73 -6.87 -14.83
N ALA A 35 -1.14 -6.77 -13.56
CA ALA A 35 -1.08 -7.89 -12.63
C ALA A 35 -1.97 -9.06 -13.07
N ILE A 36 -3.22 -8.77 -13.46
CA ILE A 36 -4.17 -9.79 -13.94
C ILE A 36 -3.72 -10.40 -15.27
N ASP A 37 -3.23 -9.57 -16.20
CA ASP A 37 -2.72 -10.05 -17.49
C ASP A 37 -1.51 -10.97 -17.31
N ALA A 38 -0.64 -10.67 -16.34
CA ALA A 38 0.55 -11.44 -16.02
C ALA A 38 0.33 -12.68 -15.14
N LEU A 39 -0.91 -12.97 -14.71
CA LEU A 39 -1.20 -14.20 -13.97
C LEU A 39 -0.78 -15.44 -14.78
N PRO A 40 -0.22 -16.49 -14.14
CA PRO A 40 0.10 -17.72 -14.84
C PRO A 40 -1.16 -18.51 -15.25
N PRO A 41 -1.06 -19.50 -16.16
CA PRO A 41 -2.22 -20.27 -16.63
C PRO A 41 -2.94 -21.10 -15.55
N ASP A 42 -2.29 -21.39 -14.43
CA ASP A 42 -2.82 -22.18 -13.32
C ASP A 42 -3.44 -21.32 -12.19
N ALA A 43 -3.39 -20.00 -12.32
CA ALA A 43 -4.17 -19.08 -11.49
C ALA A 43 -5.68 -19.23 -11.76
N PRO A 44 -6.56 -18.70 -10.88
CA PRO A 44 -7.99 -18.88 -11.03
C PRO A 44 -8.53 -18.08 -12.22
N ASP A 45 -8.98 -18.78 -13.27
CA ASP A 45 -9.46 -18.20 -14.54
C ASP A 45 -10.55 -17.13 -14.37
N PHE A 46 -11.37 -17.23 -13.31
CA PHE A 46 -12.45 -16.27 -13.09
C PHE A 46 -11.91 -14.84 -12.89
N LEU A 47 -10.68 -14.65 -12.39
CA LEU A 47 -10.14 -13.30 -12.22
C LEU A 47 -10.01 -12.56 -13.56
N ARG A 48 -9.67 -13.26 -14.65
CA ARG A 48 -9.63 -12.66 -15.99
C ARG A 48 -11.03 -12.23 -16.46
N LYS A 49 -12.07 -12.97 -16.09
CA LYS A 49 -13.48 -12.60 -16.36
C LYS A 49 -13.89 -11.34 -15.59
N TYR A 50 -13.39 -11.14 -14.37
CA TYR A 50 -13.66 -9.94 -13.56
C TYR A 50 -12.59 -8.85 -13.73
N LYS A 51 -11.70 -8.94 -14.72
CA LYS A 51 -10.60 -7.96 -14.90
C LYS A 51 -11.09 -6.52 -14.88
N GLN A 52 -12.15 -6.21 -15.63
CA GLN A 52 -12.69 -4.86 -15.65
C GLN A 52 -13.24 -4.42 -14.29
N TYR A 53 -13.91 -5.31 -13.57
CA TYR A 53 -14.40 -5.00 -12.22
C TYR A 53 -13.25 -4.72 -11.24
N ILE A 54 -12.15 -5.46 -11.35
CA ILE A 54 -10.93 -5.22 -10.55
C ILE A 54 -10.39 -3.83 -10.84
N ILE A 55 -10.20 -3.50 -12.13
CA ILE A 55 -9.74 -2.19 -12.59
C ILE A 55 -10.67 -1.06 -12.12
N ASP A 56 -11.98 -1.20 -12.30
CA ASP A 56 -12.97 -0.18 -11.94
C ASP A 56 -13.04 0.06 -10.42
N THR A 57 -12.57 -0.89 -9.60
CA THR A 57 -12.59 -0.80 -8.14
C THR A 57 -11.21 -0.58 -7.53
N SER A 58 -10.18 -0.35 -8.34
CA SER A 58 -8.78 -0.20 -7.89
C SER A 58 -8.55 1.04 -7.02
N SER A 59 -9.41 2.06 -7.12
CA SER A 59 -9.34 3.31 -6.33
C SER A 59 -10.40 3.40 -5.23
N VAL A 60 -11.13 2.31 -4.96
CA VAL A 60 -12.15 2.33 -3.90
C VAL A 60 -11.58 2.72 -2.52
N PRO A 61 -10.38 2.27 -2.09
CA PRO A 61 -9.82 2.70 -0.82
C PRO A 61 -9.56 4.21 -0.72
N ASP A 62 -9.18 4.84 -1.83
CA ASP A 62 -9.06 6.30 -1.87
C ASP A 62 -10.39 7.02 -1.63
N TRP A 63 -11.50 6.47 -2.15
CA TRP A 63 -12.84 7.02 -1.89
C TRP A 63 -13.23 6.93 -0.42
N TRP A 64 -12.71 5.94 0.32
CA TRP A 64 -13.00 5.78 1.74
C TRP A 64 -12.35 6.86 2.61
N ARG A 65 -11.32 7.55 2.13
CA ARG A 65 -10.64 8.65 2.83
C ARG A 65 -11.00 10.06 2.36
N GLU A 66 -11.97 10.18 1.46
CA GLU A 66 -12.56 11.48 1.11
C GLU A 66 -13.10 12.23 2.35
N ASP A 67 -13.11 13.56 2.29
CA ASP A 67 -13.48 14.43 3.42
C ASP A 67 -14.91 14.20 3.96
N ASN A 68 -15.80 13.61 3.17
CA ASN A 68 -17.16 13.24 3.55
C ASN A 68 -17.27 11.85 4.21
N GLY A 69 -16.17 11.08 4.27
CA GLY A 69 -16.16 9.66 4.67
C GLY A 69 -16.33 9.38 6.17
N SER A 70 -16.27 10.40 7.04
CA SER A 70 -16.46 10.27 8.50
C SER A 70 -15.59 9.14 9.11
N PHE A 71 -16.20 8.09 9.65
CA PHE A 71 -15.49 6.92 10.20
C PHE A 71 -14.68 6.15 9.18
N SER A 72 -15.11 6.14 7.91
CA SER A 72 -14.38 5.51 6.81
C SER A 72 -13.00 6.13 6.67
N LYS A 73 -12.94 7.48 6.67
CA LYS A 73 -11.69 8.21 6.53
C LYS A 73 -10.71 7.93 7.66
N ILE A 74 -11.21 7.93 8.90
CA ILE A 74 -10.36 7.69 10.08
C ILE A 74 -9.79 6.26 10.07
N GLY A 75 -10.58 5.27 9.65
CA GLY A 75 -10.12 3.90 9.53
C GLY A 75 -9.14 3.68 8.37
N GLU A 76 -9.26 4.48 7.32
CA GLU A 76 -8.55 4.26 6.07
C GLU A 76 -7.24 5.01 5.93
N GLU A 77 -7.18 6.29 6.33
CA GLU A 77 -6.05 7.20 6.05
C GLU A 77 -4.68 6.59 6.38
N THR A 78 -4.58 5.81 7.45
CA THR A 78 -3.31 5.20 7.90
C THR A 78 -2.82 4.06 7.00
N ASN A 79 -3.68 3.46 6.19
CA ASN A 79 -3.34 2.30 5.35
C ASN A 79 -2.56 2.67 4.09
N HIS A 80 -2.56 3.95 3.68
CA HIS A 80 -1.90 4.42 2.45
C HIS A 80 -0.44 4.82 2.64
N ALA A 81 0.12 4.65 3.84
CA ALA A 81 1.48 5.07 4.14
C ALA A 81 2.26 3.99 4.89
N TRP A 82 3.59 4.03 4.72
CA TRP A 82 4.54 3.28 5.53
C TRP A 82 5.90 3.98 5.60
N TYR A 83 6.02 4.98 6.48
CA TYR A 83 7.19 5.86 6.53
C TYR A 83 8.38 5.18 7.21
N GLN A 84 9.30 4.69 6.38
CA GLN A 84 10.40 3.83 6.83
C GLN A 84 11.39 4.53 7.76
N GLU A 85 11.54 5.83 7.63
CA GLU A 85 12.46 6.62 8.47
C GLU A 85 12.04 6.65 9.94
N GLN A 86 10.80 6.27 10.27
CA GLN A 86 10.30 6.16 11.64
C GLN A 86 10.61 4.80 12.29
N LEU A 87 10.81 3.74 11.49
CA LEU A 87 10.95 2.37 12.00
C LEU A 87 12.12 2.16 12.96
N PRO A 88 13.29 2.81 12.81
CA PRO A 88 14.38 2.70 13.78
C PRO A 88 13.99 3.14 15.20
N LEU A 89 12.97 3.99 15.36
CA LEU A 89 12.46 4.41 16.67
C LEU A 89 11.56 3.33 17.32
N ILE A 90 11.02 2.42 16.52
CA ILE A 90 10.10 1.37 16.95
C ILE A 90 10.86 0.08 17.28
N GLY A 91 11.88 -0.25 16.49
CA GLY A 91 12.65 -1.48 16.65
C GLY A 91 11.95 -2.68 15.99
N GLU A 92 11.83 -3.79 16.72
CA GLU A 92 11.18 -5.00 16.20
C GLU A 92 9.68 -4.76 15.99
N LEU A 93 9.21 -5.03 14.77
CA LEU A 93 7.82 -4.79 14.39
C LEU A 93 6.91 -5.93 14.84
N PRO A 94 5.90 -5.67 15.68
CA PRO A 94 4.93 -6.70 16.03
C PRO A 94 4.13 -7.13 14.81
N ARG A 95 3.88 -8.44 14.65
CA ARG A 95 3.08 -8.98 13.53
C ARG A 95 1.59 -8.64 13.62
N SER A 96 1.09 -8.40 14.84
CA SER A 96 -0.30 -7.95 15.05
C SER A 96 -0.37 -6.43 14.87
N ARG A 97 -1.22 -5.97 13.96
CA ARG A 97 -1.53 -4.53 13.79
C ARG A 97 -1.93 -3.88 15.12
N THR A 98 -2.77 -4.55 15.90
CA THR A 98 -3.20 -4.06 17.22
C THR A 98 -2.00 -3.92 18.18
N LYS A 99 -1.13 -4.93 18.24
CA LYS A 99 0.08 -4.86 19.08
C LYS A 99 1.02 -3.75 18.61
N PHE A 100 1.19 -3.60 17.30
CA PHE A 100 1.98 -2.51 16.72
C PHE A 100 1.45 -1.14 17.15
N LEU A 101 0.14 -0.90 17.06
CA LEU A 101 -0.45 0.36 17.50
C LEU A 101 -0.29 0.63 19.00
N ILE A 102 -0.39 -0.41 19.84
CA ILE A 102 -0.15 -0.30 21.29
C ILE A 102 1.32 0.07 21.56
N GLU A 103 2.27 -0.62 20.95
CA GLU A 103 3.70 -0.32 21.12
C GLU A 103 4.06 1.06 20.59
N LEU A 104 3.50 1.45 19.45
CA LEU A 104 3.68 2.77 18.87
C LEU A 104 3.23 3.86 19.85
N ALA A 105 2.06 3.71 20.47
CA ALA A 105 1.56 4.65 21.47
C ALA A 105 2.45 4.69 22.73
N ARG A 106 2.99 3.54 23.19
CA ARG A 106 3.91 3.47 24.34
C ARG A 106 5.20 4.24 24.06
N ILE A 107 5.81 4.01 22.89
CA ILE A 107 7.04 4.70 22.51
C ILE A 107 6.79 6.19 22.35
N GLN A 108 5.67 6.58 21.73
CA GLN A 108 5.25 7.98 21.62
C GLN A 108 5.15 8.64 23.00
N GLN A 109 4.53 7.97 23.96
CA GLN A 109 4.41 8.46 25.34
C GLN A 109 5.78 8.63 25.99
N SER A 110 6.66 7.63 25.92
CA SER A 110 8.01 7.72 26.50
C SER A 110 8.84 8.86 25.89
N LEU A 111 8.73 9.09 24.57
CA LEU A 111 9.37 10.22 23.90
C LEU A 111 8.78 11.57 24.33
N THR A 112 7.47 11.62 24.60
CA THR A 112 6.79 12.82 25.12
C THR A 112 7.28 13.18 26.52
N GLU A 113 7.44 12.18 27.40
CA GLU A 113 7.90 12.37 28.78
C GLU A 113 9.31 12.97 28.89
N ILE A 114 10.18 12.66 27.93
CA ILE A 114 11.54 13.23 27.85
C ILE A 114 11.63 14.50 26.99
N GLY A 115 10.51 15.00 26.46
CA GLY A 115 10.46 16.20 25.63
C GLY A 115 11.08 16.05 24.24
N SER A 116 11.13 14.82 23.70
CA SER A 116 11.67 14.59 22.35
C SER A 116 10.70 15.07 21.27
N PRO A 117 11.13 15.87 20.29
CA PRO A 117 10.27 16.34 19.21
C PRO A 117 9.78 15.22 18.28
N ALA A 118 10.45 14.06 18.27
CA ALA A 118 10.06 12.89 17.48
C ALA A 118 8.69 12.32 17.89
N ALA A 119 8.23 12.59 19.12
CA ALA A 119 6.93 12.13 19.60
C ALA A 119 5.75 12.66 18.75
N ALA A 120 5.88 13.84 18.15
CA ALA A 120 4.79 14.45 17.38
C ALA A 120 4.44 13.66 16.11
N SER A 121 5.43 13.02 15.47
CA SER A 121 5.26 12.23 14.26
C SER A 121 5.10 10.73 14.53
N LEU A 122 5.43 10.25 15.72
CA LEU A 122 5.41 8.81 16.02
C LEU A 122 4.01 8.34 16.43
N ASN A 123 3.08 8.30 15.48
CA ASN A 123 1.71 7.81 15.64
C ASN A 123 1.24 7.07 14.39
N ALA A 124 0.04 6.47 14.42
CA ALA A 124 -0.46 5.65 13.31
C ALA A 124 -0.45 6.38 11.96
N ARG A 125 -0.73 7.68 11.93
CA ARG A 125 -0.70 8.48 10.69
C ARG A 125 0.72 8.83 10.27
N GLY A 126 1.60 9.08 11.22
CA GLY A 126 2.99 9.46 10.96
C GLY A 126 3.95 8.28 10.79
N VAL A 127 3.49 7.04 10.92
CA VAL A 127 4.23 5.82 10.53
C VAL A 127 3.49 5.04 9.44
N GLY A 128 2.17 4.96 9.53
CA GLY A 128 1.33 4.20 8.62
C GLY A 128 1.13 2.74 9.03
N THR A 129 0.20 2.06 8.37
CA THR A 129 -0.20 0.67 8.63
C THR A 129 -0.34 -0.18 7.36
N MET A 130 0.09 0.33 6.21
CA MET A 130 0.02 -0.35 4.90
C MET A 130 0.42 -1.83 4.90
N PRO A 131 1.58 -2.27 5.46
CA PRO A 131 1.96 -3.68 5.41
C PRO A 131 0.98 -4.60 6.15
N TYR A 132 0.34 -4.11 7.20
CA TYR A 132 -0.68 -4.85 7.94
C TYR A 132 -1.95 -5.01 7.12
N GLU A 133 -2.36 -3.96 6.41
CA GLU A 133 -3.56 -4.01 5.57
C GLU A 133 -3.36 -4.96 4.38
N ILE A 134 -2.22 -4.89 3.68
CA ILE A 134 -1.86 -5.84 2.62
C ILE A 134 -1.93 -7.29 3.14
N ALA A 135 -1.33 -7.57 4.31
CA ALA A 135 -1.34 -8.91 4.89
C ALA A 135 -2.74 -9.37 5.33
N SER A 136 -3.57 -8.47 5.85
CA SER A 136 -4.95 -8.74 6.23
C SER A 136 -5.82 -9.07 5.01
N VAL A 137 -5.77 -8.26 3.95
CA VAL A 137 -6.54 -8.51 2.72
C VAL A 137 -6.02 -9.76 1.99
N TYR A 138 -4.70 -10.04 2.01
CA TYR A 138 -4.15 -11.32 1.55
C TYR A 138 -4.82 -12.51 2.28
N GLY A 139 -4.97 -12.43 3.61
CA GLY A 139 -5.69 -13.44 4.39
C GLY A 139 -7.16 -13.59 3.97
N HIS A 140 -7.86 -12.48 3.71
CA HIS A 140 -9.21 -12.52 3.15
C HIS A 140 -9.25 -13.20 1.77
N LEU A 141 -8.28 -12.93 0.91
CA LEU A 141 -8.18 -13.55 -0.41
C LEU A 141 -7.95 -15.06 -0.32
N VAL A 142 -7.06 -15.53 0.57
CA VAL A 142 -6.85 -16.97 0.82
C VAL A 142 -8.14 -17.66 1.27
N THR A 143 -8.88 -17.05 2.20
CA THR A 143 -10.15 -17.62 2.67
C THR A 143 -11.26 -17.53 1.62
N GLY A 144 -11.30 -16.47 0.82
CA GLY A 144 -12.18 -16.31 -0.34
C GLY A 144 -11.96 -17.40 -1.40
N PHE A 145 -10.70 -17.68 -1.75
CA PHE A 145 -10.39 -18.77 -2.69
C PHE A 145 -10.76 -20.15 -2.12
N ARG A 146 -10.60 -20.37 -0.80
CA ARG A 146 -11.12 -21.59 -0.14
C ARG A 146 -12.64 -21.70 -0.27
N TRP A 147 -13.36 -20.60 -0.05
CA TRP A 147 -14.80 -20.55 -0.23
C TRP A 147 -15.21 -20.89 -1.67
N TYR A 148 -14.56 -20.29 -2.67
CA TYR A 148 -14.74 -20.61 -4.09
C TYR A 148 -14.53 -22.11 -4.37
N ARG A 149 -13.41 -22.69 -3.90
CA ARG A 149 -13.08 -24.11 -4.10
C ARG A 149 -14.15 -25.02 -3.50
N ASN A 150 -14.63 -24.71 -2.30
CA ASN A 150 -15.67 -25.49 -1.62
C ASN A 150 -17.01 -25.45 -2.37
N LEU A 151 -17.41 -24.29 -2.88
CA LEU A 151 -18.62 -24.16 -3.71
C LEU A 151 -18.48 -24.97 -5.00
N LYS A 152 -17.34 -24.86 -5.68
CA LYS A 152 -17.05 -25.61 -6.90
C LYS A 152 -17.08 -27.12 -6.68
N ALA A 153 -16.45 -27.61 -5.61
CA ALA A 153 -16.46 -29.04 -5.25
C ALA A 153 -17.86 -29.56 -4.89
N ALA A 154 -18.70 -28.70 -4.31
CA ALA A 154 -20.09 -29.02 -3.99
C ALA A 154 -21.06 -28.80 -5.17
N ALA A 155 -20.55 -28.48 -6.38
CA ALA A 155 -21.34 -28.14 -7.56
C ALA A 155 -22.37 -27.01 -7.32
N LYS A 156 -22.02 -26.04 -6.47
CA LYS A 156 -22.83 -24.85 -6.16
C LYS A 156 -22.40 -23.64 -6.99
N ALA A 157 -23.29 -22.66 -7.14
CA ALA A 157 -22.99 -21.41 -7.81
C ALA A 157 -21.80 -20.68 -7.14
N THR A 158 -20.81 -20.28 -7.93
CA THR A 158 -19.56 -19.66 -7.47
C THR A 158 -19.55 -18.14 -7.58
N GLN A 159 -20.54 -17.53 -8.25
CA GLN A 159 -20.51 -16.11 -8.64
C GLN A 159 -20.24 -15.15 -7.48
N SER A 160 -20.88 -15.35 -6.32
CA SER A 160 -20.65 -14.50 -5.14
C SER A 160 -19.22 -14.62 -4.60
N ALA A 161 -18.65 -15.83 -4.61
CA ALA A 161 -17.27 -16.04 -4.18
C ALA A 161 -16.28 -15.44 -5.19
N GLU A 162 -16.56 -15.55 -6.49
CA GLU A 162 -15.73 -14.96 -7.54
C GLU A 162 -15.68 -13.43 -7.41
N MET A 163 -16.84 -12.78 -7.27
CA MET A 163 -16.92 -11.32 -7.14
C MET A 163 -16.29 -10.83 -5.84
N ALA A 164 -16.49 -11.52 -4.72
CA ALA A 164 -15.82 -11.19 -3.46
C ALA A 164 -14.29 -11.32 -3.58
N CYS A 165 -13.79 -12.39 -4.21
CA CYS A 165 -12.36 -12.53 -4.45
C CYS A 165 -11.81 -11.46 -5.38
N ALA A 166 -12.54 -11.09 -6.44
CA ALA A 166 -12.14 -10.02 -7.34
C ALA A 166 -12.03 -8.67 -6.59
N PHE A 167 -12.98 -8.38 -5.68
CA PHE A 167 -12.88 -7.18 -4.85
C PHE A 167 -11.70 -7.23 -3.88
N TYR A 168 -11.44 -8.38 -3.23
CA TYR A 168 -10.23 -8.52 -2.39
C TYR A 168 -8.94 -8.34 -3.20
N VAL A 169 -8.93 -8.75 -4.48
CA VAL A 169 -7.80 -8.51 -5.37
C VAL A 169 -7.62 -7.01 -5.61
N ALA A 170 -8.66 -6.27 -5.97
CA ALA A 170 -8.58 -4.81 -6.17
C ALA A 170 -8.19 -4.07 -4.87
N TRP A 171 -8.80 -4.45 -3.75
CA TRP A 171 -8.51 -3.85 -2.44
C TRP A 171 -7.05 -4.08 -2.00
N MET A 172 -6.54 -5.31 -2.14
CA MET A 172 -5.11 -5.57 -1.90
C MET A 172 -4.22 -4.86 -2.92
N GLY A 173 -4.63 -4.85 -4.19
CA GLY A 173 -3.93 -4.26 -5.32
C GLY A 173 -3.68 -2.77 -5.13
N HIS A 174 -4.65 -2.06 -4.55
CA HIS A 174 -4.54 -0.66 -4.17
C HIS A 174 -3.29 -0.42 -3.31
N TYR A 175 -3.22 -0.96 -2.09
CA TYR A 175 -2.09 -0.72 -1.19
C TYR A 175 -0.76 -1.30 -1.70
N VAL A 176 -0.80 -2.35 -2.51
CA VAL A 176 0.40 -2.83 -3.20
C VAL A 176 0.89 -1.77 -4.20
N GLY A 177 -0.04 -1.12 -4.92
CA GLY A 177 0.21 0.03 -5.77
C GLY A 177 0.81 1.21 -4.99
N ASP A 178 0.19 1.61 -3.87
CA ASP A 178 0.73 2.64 -2.97
C ASP A 178 2.16 2.33 -2.57
N GLY A 179 2.40 1.08 -2.13
CA GLY A 179 3.72 0.61 -1.73
C GLY A 179 4.74 0.63 -2.86
N ALA A 180 4.31 0.68 -4.12
CA ALA A 180 5.18 0.84 -5.28
C ALA A 180 5.62 2.29 -5.52
N GLN A 181 4.86 3.26 -4.99
CA GLN A 181 5.10 4.69 -5.07
C GLN A 181 6.11 5.08 -3.96
N PRO A 182 7.36 5.49 -4.30
CA PRO A 182 8.40 5.72 -3.30
C PRO A 182 8.06 6.76 -2.22
N LEU A 183 7.26 7.78 -2.56
CA LEU A 183 6.83 8.83 -1.64
C LEU A 183 5.83 8.30 -0.60
N HIS A 184 5.03 7.28 -0.90
CA HIS A 184 4.09 6.66 0.07
C HIS A 184 4.79 5.88 1.19
N VAL A 185 6.07 5.55 0.98
CA VAL A 185 6.88 4.83 1.97
C VAL A 185 7.92 5.73 2.66
N SER A 186 7.80 7.05 2.53
CA SER A 186 8.75 8.00 3.09
C SER A 186 8.10 9.19 3.80
N VAL A 187 8.73 9.66 4.89
CA VAL A 187 8.37 10.96 5.49
C VAL A 187 8.51 12.11 4.50
N HIS A 188 9.27 11.96 3.41
CA HIS A 188 9.45 12.95 2.36
C HIS A 188 8.33 12.95 1.31
N HIS A 189 7.12 12.50 1.65
CA HIS A 189 6.00 12.41 0.70
C HIS A 189 5.60 13.76 0.07
N ASP A 190 5.50 14.81 0.90
CA ASP A 190 5.08 16.17 0.48
C ASP A 190 6.26 17.16 0.46
N GLY A 191 7.41 16.74 -0.06
CA GLY A 191 8.62 17.55 -0.09
C GLY A 191 9.63 17.15 0.99
N TRP A 192 10.91 17.49 0.75
CA TRP A 192 12.00 17.05 1.59
C TRP A 192 11.89 17.63 3.00
N GLN A 193 12.12 16.78 4.01
CA GLN A 193 12.02 17.14 5.43
C GLN A 193 13.38 17.00 6.11
N GLY A 194 13.71 17.90 7.02
CA GLY A 194 14.98 17.87 7.76
C GLY A 194 16.18 18.35 6.94
N ALA A 195 17.37 17.81 7.25
CA ALA A 195 18.62 18.24 6.63
C ALA A 195 18.60 17.96 5.12
N ASN A 196 18.88 18.99 4.31
CA ASN A 196 18.76 18.93 2.85
C ASN A 196 20.05 19.34 2.12
N PRO A 197 21.17 18.61 2.31
CA PRO A 197 22.46 18.97 1.71
C PRO A 197 22.46 18.86 0.17
N ARG A 198 21.54 18.05 -0.38
CA ARG A 198 21.40 17.85 -1.84
C ARG A 198 20.50 18.90 -2.50
N GLY A 199 19.87 19.79 -1.72
CA GLY A 199 19.03 20.88 -2.23
C GLY A 199 17.82 20.35 -3.01
N TYR A 200 17.17 19.31 -2.49
CA TYR A 200 15.93 18.77 -3.02
C TYR A 200 14.74 19.68 -2.74
N SER A 201 13.69 19.55 -3.56
CA SER A 201 12.49 20.38 -3.44
C SER A 201 11.79 20.16 -2.09
N THR A 202 11.27 21.23 -1.50
CA THR A 202 10.36 21.18 -0.34
C THR A 202 8.93 21.55 -0.75
N ASP A 203 8.64 21.55 -2.06
CA ASP A 203 7.32 21.84 -2.58
C ASP A 203 6.38 20.65 -2.35
N ARG A 204 5.32 20.90 -1.59
CA ARG A 204 4.28 19.93 -1.25
C ARG A 204 3.51 19.38 -2.44
N LYS A 205 3.63 20.03 -3.61
CA LYS A 205 2.98 19.57 -4.85
C LYS A 205 3.78 18.51 -5.61
N LEU A 206 5.00 18.17 -5.16
CA LEU A 206 5.81 17.11 -5.79
C LEU A 206 5.03 15.79 -5.85
N HIS A 207 4.33 15.44 -4.78
CA HIS A 207 3.55 14.21 -4.68
C HIS A 207 2.61 14.03 -5.88
N ASN A 208 1.71 14.99 -6.05
CA ASN A 208 0.75 15.01 -7.15
C ASN A 208 1.41 15.18 -8.54
N ARG A 209 2.56 15.87 -8.63
CA ARG A 209 3.30 15.96 -9.90
C ARG A 209 3.77 14.60 -10.39
N PHE A 210 4.30 13.79 -9.49
CA PHE A 210 4.87 12.50 -9.83
C PHE A 210 3.79 11.46 -10.15
N GLU A 211 2.80 11.31 -9.29
CA GLU A 211 1.91 10.14 -9.31
C GLU A 211 0.63 10.33 -10.13
N VAL A 212 0.22 11.58 -10.37
CA VAL A 212 -0.97 11.93 -11.16
C VAL A 212 -0.53 12.64 -12.43
N ASN A 213 -0.03 13.88 -12.32
CA ASN A 213 0.15 14.75 -13.49
C ASN A 213 1.10 14.13 -14.51
N PHE A 214 2.25 13.60 -14.07
CA PHE A 214 3.22 13.01 -14.98
C PHE A 214 2.69 11.69 -15.57
N VAL A 215 2.07 10.83 -14.76
CA VAL A 215 1.45 9.56 -15.19
C VAL A 215 0.37 9.78 -16.26
N GLU A 216 -0.49 10.77 -16.06
CA GLU A 216 -1.49 11.19 -17.06
C GLU A 216 -0.83 11.79 -18.30
N SER A 217 0.20 12.62 -18.15
CA SER A 217 0.88 13.25 -19.27
C SER A 217 1.57 12.25 -20.22
N ILE A 218 2.03 11.13 -19.68
CA ILE A 218 2.65 10.05 -20.47
C ILE A 218 1.62 9.07 -21.04
N ASN A 219 0.34 9.24 -20.70
CA ASN A 219 -0.77 8.34 -21.01
C ASN A 219 -0.40 6.88 -20.69
N LEU A 220 -0.01 6.66 -19.43
CA LEU A 220 0.47 5.36 -18.96
C LEU A 220 -0.53 4.25 -19.31
N SER A 221 -0.02 3.13 -19.82
CA SER A 221 -0.81 1.94 -20.11
C SER A 221 -0.18 0.66 -19.56
N ALA A 222 -0.97 -0.40 -19.40
CA ALA A 222 -0.46 -1.73 -19.05
C ALA A 222 0.57 -2.24 -20.07
N GLY A 223 0.46 -1.83 -21.35
CA GLY A 223 1.41 -2.17 -22.41
C GLY A 223 2.81 -1.60 -22.17
N ASP A 224 2.91 -0.40 -21.58
CA ASP A 224 4.19 0.24 -21.30
C ASP A 224 4.96 -0.46 -20.18
N ILE A 225 4.25 -0.96 -19.17
CA ILE A 225 4.85 -1.53 -17.96
C ILE A 225 5.09 -3.04 -18.09
N ARG A 226 4.35 -3.72 -18.98
CA ARG A 226 4.45 -5.16 -19.21
C ARG A 226 5.88 -5.68 -19.41
N PRO A 227 6.79 -5.01 -20.16
CA PRO A 227 8.18 -5.47 -20.31
C PRO A 227 8.99 -5.47 -19.01
N TYR A 228 8.57 -4.69 -18.01
CA TYR A 228 9.25 -4.54 -16.72
C TYR A 228 8.66 -5.44 -15.63
N VAL A 229 7.51 -6.07 -15.90
CA VAL A 229 6.89 -7.04 -14.98
C VAL A 229 7.78 -8.28 -14.88
N THR A 230 8.30 -8.54 -13.68
CA THR A 230 9.20 -9.65 -13.38
C THR A 230 8.52 -11.01 -13.56
N SER A 231 9.31 -12.08 -13.64
CA SER A 231 8.77 -13.45 -13.60
C SER A 231 8.02 -13.73 -12.29
N VAL A 232 7.11 -14.70 -12.32
CA VAL A 232 6.38 -15.17 -11.13
C VAL A 232 7.36 -15.54 -10.01
N ASP A 233 7.09 -15.05 -8.81
CA ASP A 233 7.76 -15.43 -7.57
C ASP A 233 6.68 -15.73 -6.52
N LEU A 234 6.82 -16.86 -5.82
CA LEU A 234 5.87 -17.28 -4.79
C LEU A 234 6.13 -16.62 -3.43
N LEU A 235 7.10 -15.69 -3.36
CA LEU A 235 7.46 -14.95 -2.15
C LEU A 235 7.86 -15.93 -1.05
N GLY A 236 8.91 -16.72 -1.30
CA GLY A 236 9.35 -17.77 -0.39
C GLY A 236 9.47 -17.30 1.06
N GLY A 237 9.06 -18.14 2.02
CA GLY A 237 9.00 -17.75 3.43
C GLY A 237 7.67 -17.09 3.80
N ASP A 238 7.72 -16.03 4.59
CA ASP A 238 6.55 -15.37 5.17
C ASP A 238 6.04 -14.18 4.33
N VAL A 239 4.71 -14.02 4.19
CA VAL A 239 4.14 -12.93 3.37
C VAL A 239 4.43 -11.57 3.98
N PHE A 240 4.31 -11.42 5.30
CA PHE A 240 4.49 -10.13 5.95
C PHE A 240 5.93 -9.64 5.79
N GLU A 241 6.92 -10.52 5.96
CA GLU A 241 8.32 -10.20 5.68
C GLU A 241 8.56 -9.85 4.20
N ALA A 242 7.93 -10.57 3.26
CA ALA A 242 8.03 -10.25 1.84
C ALA A 242 7.42 -8.88 1.49
N VAL A 243 6.32 -8.50 2.15
CA VAL A 243 5.71 -7.16 2.02
C VAL A 243 6.64 -6.08 2.58
N LEU A 244 7.23 -6.28 3.76
CA LEU A 244 8.19 -5.32 4.33
C LEU A 244 9.42 -5.14 3.42
N ALA A 245 9.96 -6.24 2.86
CA ALA A 245 11.06 -6.19 1.90
C ALA A 245 10.68 -5.43 0.62
N TYR A 246 9.47 -5.66 0.09
CA TYR A 246 8.93 -4.93 -1.06
C TYR A 246 8.85 -3.41 -0.81
N LEU A 247 8.33 -3.00 0.35
CA LEU A 247 8.24 -1.58 0.72
C LEU A 247 9.65 -0.98 0.88
N THR A 248 10.60 -1.73 1.43
CA THR A 248 12.02 -1.30 1.57
C THR A 248 12.66 -1.06 0.22
N ALA A 249 12.47 -1.98 -0.72
CA ALA A 249 12.94 -1.79 -2.09
C ALA A 249 12.28 -0.59 -2.79
N SER A 250 11.04 -0.22 -2.43
CA SER A 250 10.40 0.99 -2.95
C SER A 250 11.02 2.27 -2.40
N HIS A 251 11.35 2.28 -1.10
CA HIS A 251 11.97 3.41 -0.40
C HIS A 251 13.33 3.80 -1.00
N GLU A 252 14.09 2.84 -1.50
CA GLU A 252 15.37 3.08 -2.17
C GLU A 252 15.28 4.04 -3.38
N HIS A 253 14.09 4.24 -3.95
CA HIS A 253 13.86 5.14 -5.08
C HIS A 253 13.35 6.54 -4.70
N VAL A 254 13.20 6.86 -3.41
CA VAL A 254 12.73 8.19 -2.96
C VAL A 254 13.62 9.29 -3.55
N GLU A 255 14.94 9.13 -3.43
CA GLU A 255 15.87 10.11 -3.96
C GLU A 255 15.85 10.21 -5.50
N GLU A 256 15.50 9.14 -6.21
CA GLU A 256 15.36 9.16 -7.66
C GLU A 256 14.20 10.07 -8.10
N VAL A 257 13.07 10.02 -7.38
CA VAL A 257 11.93 10.94 -7.57
C VAL A 257 12.39 12.40 -7.38
N TYR A 258 13.14 12.67 -6.31
CA TYR A 258 13.65 14.01 -6.02
C TYR A 258 14.69 14.51 -7.03
N GLN A 259 15.53 13.61 -7.56
CA GLN A 259 16.47 13.94 -8.63
C GLN A 259 15.74 14.26 -9.94
N ALA A 260 14.67 13.53 -10.26
CA ALA A 260 13.81 13.83 -11.40
C ALA A 260 13.14 15.20 -11.25
N GLU A 261 12.58 15.50 -10.08
CA GLU A 261 11.99 16.81 -9.76
C GLU A 261 12.99 17.96 -9.88
N LYS A 262 14.20 17.80 -9.31
CA LYS A 262 15.25 18.83 -9.36
C LYS A 262 15.66 19.19 -10.79
N ARG A 263 15.48 18.25 -11.72
CA ARG A 263 15.71 18.41 -13.17
C ARG A 263 14.49 18.91 -13.94
N MET A 264 13.35 19.12 -13.25
CA MET A 264 12.04 19.41 -13.83
C MET A 264 11.55 18.31 -14.80
N ALA A 265 11.97 17.06 -14.61
CA ALA A 265 11.65 15.96 -15.54
C ALA A 265 10.13 15.69 -15.64
N PHE A 266 9.37 15.94 -14.57
CA PHE A 266 7.92 15.73 -14.56
C PHE A 266 7.11 16.75 -15.37
N THR A 267 7.76 17.76 -15.96
CA THR A 267 7.11 18.70 -16.89
C THR A 267 7.29 18.32 -18.36
N ASP A 268 8.06 17.26 -18.65
CA ASP A 268 8.31 16.78 -20.01
C ASP A 268 7.94 15.29 -20.12
N ALA A 269 6.78 15.02 -20.74
CA ALA A 269 6.29 13.66 -20.96
C ALA A 269 7.25 12.77 -21.79
N ASN A 270 8.25 13.36 -22.46
CA ASN A 270 9.27 12.64 -23.22
C ASN A 270 10.54 12.33 -22.42
N ASP A 271 10.66 12.77 -21.15
CA ASP A 271 11.83 12.47 -20.34
C ASP A 271 11.92 10.96 -20.05
N GLN A 272 12.86 10.29 -20.71
CA GLN A 272 12.99 8.84 -20.66
C GLN A 272 13.33 8.30 -19.27
N ARG A 273 14.04 9.08 -18.44
CA ARG A 273 14.39 8.63 -17.09
C ARG A 273 13.18 8.68 -16.19
N ALA A 274 12.39 9.75 -16.26
CA ALA A 274 11.14 9.85 -15.51
C ALA A 274 10.12 8.79 -15.96
N ARG A 275 9.99 8.53 -17.27
CA ARG A 275 9.16 7.42 -17.78
C ARG A 275 9.62 6.07 -17.24
N THR A 276 10.92 5.78 -17.31
CA THR A 276 11.50 4.53 -16.80
C THR A 276 11.22 4.36 -15.32
N LEU A 277 11.36 5.43 -14.51
CA LEU A 277 11.03 5.41 -13.09
C LEU A 277 9.55 5.03 -12.87
N VAL A 278 8.61 5.68 -13.56
CA VAL A 278 7.19 5.31 -13.45
C VAL A 278 6.95 3.86 -13.87
N TYR A 279 7.54 3.42 -14.99
CA TYR A 279 7.34 2.07 -15.52
C TYR A 279 7.87 0.99 -14.58
N THR A 280 9.09 1.16 -14.05
CA THR A 280 9.67 0.17 -13.15
C THR A 280 8.95 0.12 -11.82
N ARG A 281 8.50 1.27 -11.29
CA ARG A 281 7.75 1.32 -10.03
C ARG A 281 6.35 0.72 -10.15
N THR A 282 5.58 1.10 -11.17
CA THR A 282 4.26 0.51 -11.42
C THR A 282 4.35 -0.97 -11.79
N ALA A 283 5.37 -1.40 -12.55
CA ALA A 283 5.61 -2.81 -12.81
C ALA A 283 6.00 -3.60 -11.55
N ALA A 284 6.74 -3.00 -10.60
CA ALA A 284 7.02 -3.62 -9.32
C ALA A 284 5.73 -3.88 -8.52
N GLY A 285 4.79 -2.92 -8.52
CA GLY A 285 3.46 -3.09 -7.95
C GLY A 285 2.68 -4.22 -8.62
N ALA A 286 2.62 -4.23 -9.95
CA ALA A 286 1.93 -5.27 -10.71
C ALA A 286 2.52 -6.68 -10.47
N SER A 287 3.86 -6.78 -10.41
CA SER A 287 4.58 -8.01 -10.07
C SER A 287 4.23 -8.51 -8.68
N MET A 288 4.29 -7.63 -7.67
CA MET A 288 3.98 -7.99 -6.28
C MET A 288 2.52 -8.42 -6.13
N MET A 289 1.59 -7.68 -6.73
CA MET A 289 0.17 -8.00 -6.72
C MET A 289 -0.08 -9.37 -7.35
N ARG A 290 0.42 -9.62 -8.56
CA ARG A 290 0.32 -10.94 -9.22
C ARG A 290 0.87 -12.05 -8.33
N ASN A 291 2.04 -11.85 -7.73
CA ASN A 291 2.69 -12.83 -6.86
C ASN A 291 1.83 -13.16 -5.65
N LEU A 292 1.26 -12.15 -4.98
CA LEU A 292 0.35 -12.33 -3.84
C LEU A 292 -0.93 -13.07 -4.25
N ILE A 293 -1.56 -12.70 -5.37
CA ILE A 293 -2.77 -13.38 -5.88
C ILE A 293 -2.47 -14.86 -6.11
N PHE A 294 -1.39 -15.15 -6.83
CA PHE A 294 -1.06 -16.51 -7.22
C PHE A 294 -0.65 -17.36 -6.01
N ARG A 295 0.16 -16.79 -5.10
CA ARG A 295 0.49 -17.44 -3.84
C ARG A 295 -0.77 -17.73 -3.00
N ALA A 296 -1.69 -16.77 -2.87
CA ALA A 296 -2.94 -16.96 -2.14
C ALA A 296 -3.79 -18.08 -2.75
N TRP A 297 -3.81 -18.18 -4.09
CA TRP A 297 -4.50 -19.26 -4.79
C TRP A 297 -3.92 -20.63 -4.45
N LEU A 298 -2.59 -20.77 -4.43
CA LEU A 298 -1.92 -22.02 -4.05
C LEU A 298 -2.12 -22.35 -2.56
N GLU A 299 -1.95 -21.36 -1.66
CA GLU A 299 -2.14 -21.51 -0.22
C GLU A 299 -3.59 -21.90 0.14
N SER A 300 -4.57 -21.41 -0.62
CA SER A 300 -5.98 -21.77 -0.45
C SER A 300 -6.25 -23.26 -0.65
N ALA A 301 -5.42 -23.98 -1.42
CA ALA A 301 -5.55 -25.42 -1.64
C ALA A 301 -4.97 -26.26 -0.50
N MET A 302 -4.15 -25.67 0.38
CA MET A 302 -3.54 -26.40 1.49
C MET A 302 -4.57 -26.75 2.57
N PRO A 303 -4.42 -27.88 3.29
CA PRO A 303 -5.30 -28.25 4.39
C PRO A 303 -5.33 -27.17 5.47
N VAL A 304 -6.53 -26.84 5.97
CA VAL A 304 -6.69 -25.94 7.12
C VAL A 304 -6.37 -26.74 8.39
N ASP A 305 -5.41 -26.26 9.16
CA ASP A 305 -5.18 -26.81 10.49
C ASP A 305 -6.34 -26.39 11.41
N ARG A 306 -7.09 -27.36 11.91
CA ARG A 306 -8.31 -27.13 12.73
C ARG A 306 -8.07 -27.32 14.22
N THR A 307 -6.84 -27.60 14.66
CA THR A 307 -6.56 -27.90 16.07
C THR A 307 -6.60 -26.69 17.01
N GLU A 308 -6.98 -25.50 16.55
CA GLU A 308 -6.70 -24.23 17.24
C GLU A 308 -7.96 -23.45 17.58
N SER A 309 -8.76 -24.05 18.45
CA SER A 309 -9.91 -23.44 19.07
C SER A 309 -9.49 -22.69 20.35
N ALA A 310 -9.57 -21.36 20.31
CA ALA A 310 -9.76 -20.43 21.44
C ALA A 310 -8.73 -20.37 22.59
N TYR A 311 -7.80 -21.30 22.72
CA TYR A 311 -6.81 -21.34 23.80
C TYR A 311 -5.43 -21.76 23.28
N ASP A 312 -4.83 -20.89 22.47
CA ASP A 312 -3.38 -20.92 22.26
C ASP A 312 -2.73 -20.34 23.53
N PRO A 313 -1.72 -20.98 24.15
CA PRO A 313 -1.01 -20.43 25.30
C PRO A 313 -0.32 -19.08 25.02
N VAL A 314 -0.23 -18.65 23.75
CA VAL A 314 0.22 -17.31 23.32
C VAL A 314 -0.96 -16.31 23.21
N PHE A 315 -1.99 -16.45 24.04
CA PHE A 315 -3.00 -15.40 24.21
C PHE A 315 -2.34 -14.13 24.75
N MET A 316 -2.13 -13.15 23.86
CA MET A 316 -1.65 -11.83 24.25
C MET A 316 -2.80 -11.10 24.93
N ARG A 317 -2.83 -11.12 26.27
CA ARG A 317 -3.87 -10.43 27.07
C ARG A 317 -4.03 -8.96 26.68
N GLU A 318 -2.95 -8.33 26.24
CA GLU A 318 -2.93 -6.92 25.82
C GLU A 318 -3.72 -6.66 24.53
N THR A 319 -3.77 -7.63 23.60
CA THR A 319 -4.50 -7.49 22.33
C THR A 319 -5.81 -8.29 22.30
N GLY A 320 -6.06 -9.15 23.30
CA GLY A 320 -7.22 -10.04 23.32
C GLY A 320 -7.24 -11.07 22.18
N ALA A 321 -6.11 -11.24 21.48
CA ALA A 321 -5.97 -12.08 20.29
C ALA A 321 -4.53 -12.60 20.17
N ASN A 322 -4.37 -13.79 19.59
CA ASN A 322 -3.06 -14.35 19.28
C ASN A 322 -2.35 -13.50 18.20
N PRO A 323 -1.01 -13.44 18.19
CA PRO A 323 -0.28 -12.79 17.10
C PRO A 323 -0.58 -13.46 15.75
N ALA A 324 -0.55 -12.66 14.68
CA ALA A 324 -0.70 -13.20 13.32
C ALA A 324 0.40 -14.22 13.04
N ARG A 325 -0.02 -15.43 12.66
CA ARG A 325 0.90 -16.53 12.36
C ARG A 325 1.74 -16.23 11.12
N GLN A 326 2.84 -16.94 10.99
CA GLN A 326 3.60 -16.94 9.75
C GLN A 326 2.74 -17.56 8.63
N SER A 327 2.73 -16.92 7.47
CA SER A 327 2.11 -17.48 6.28
C SER A 327 2.83 -18.77 5.90
N ARG A 328 2.07 -19.74 5.37
CA ARG A 328 2.67 -21.02 5.00
C ARG A 328 3.57 -20.83 3.80
N ALA A 329 4.72 -21.50 3.82
CA ALA A 329 5.55 -21.61 2.63
C ALA A 329 4.78 -22.39 1.56
N VAL A 330 4.70 -21.82 0.37
CA VAL A 330 4.12 -22.47 -0.80
C VAL A 330 5.27 -22.96 -1.67
N ALA A 331 5.30 -24.26 -1.96
CA ALA A 331 6.21 -24.80 -2.97
C ALA A 331 5.52 -24.74 -4.33
N ALA A 332 6.26 -24.35 -5.37
CA ALA A 332 5.81 -24.60 -6.73
C ALA A 332 5.64 -26.13 -6.89
N GLY A 333 4.42 -26.59 -7.16
CA GLY A 333 4.23 -27.96 -7.60
C GLY A 333 5.10 -28.17 -8.83
N LYS A 334 5.89 -29.25 -8.87
CA LYS A 334 6.52 -29.64 -10.14
C LYS A 334 5.39 -29.85 -11.17
N PRO A 335 5.56 -29.35 -12.41
CA PRO A 335 4.57 -29.52 -13.46
C PRO A 335 4.19 -30.97 -13.70
#